data_AF-A0A517LMW4-F1
#
_entry.id   AF-A0A517LMW4-F1
#
_cell.length_a   1.000
_cell.length_b   1.000
_cell.length_c   1.000
_cell.angle_alpha   90.00
_cell.angle_beta   90.00
_cell.angle_gamma   90.00
#
_symmetry.space_group_name_H-M   'P 1'
#
loop_
_entity.id
_entity.type
_entity.pdbx_description
1 polymer ?
#
loop_
_entity_poly.entity_id
_entity_poly.type
_entity_poly.pdbx_seq_one_letter_code
_entity_poly.pdbx_strand_id
1 'polypeptide(L)'
;MPKRSYDEESEGRPAKRGRSTSVDSLSQLSDELLLRVLSFLPITDLNICQRISRKFKGIAADSQLWKALYYNRFVRPRASRLPGIRDADTAPGHLYFSSKLSKWLDDDNLVKRGQDTNWKRQYKLRDNWTKGNCNVSEIEVAQQPPIPPLLVRMHEGIVYTADVTGGLRAWSSKKKTQRMMGSIDFGKSSPPTAIALDVSPGRVGCHRMAIGFEDGAFNVYTFDHGTEQFSGSYSHAPSSNGMLSAVAYCSPYLVTMTASQLLSLYQFPMDPKAAKILDPPRLLHSLLSHTVYPPLSLAIRSSCQNIVATIAFAFPSYLSGWGAGIQELWLSPDGALLDSRLTMSSGTSQPAPPLNPAVSPARSSSFFSSASIGYSKPTSLSYSHPYLLLSHSDNTLTLYLVTSSDKILSIGTGSRLWGHTSSVSGAHVGGRGKAVSVSKRGDELRIWELEGTNRRKLASSDLSVRVQGESFPSTTAGNDLGNFITRTGPTCGSEVRDMENLSVVRGWIGFDEENVVILKERGAGSQSLVVYDFT
;
A
#
# COMPACT_ATOMS: atom_id res chain seq x y z
N MET A 1 -14.62 -50.76 63.69
CA MET A 1 -14.46 -50.33 62.28
C MET A 1 -13.77 -48.98 62.29
N PRO A 2 -12.50 -48.91 61.84
CA PRO A 2 -11.56 -47.84 62.22
C PRO A 2 -11.60 -46.65 61.26
N LYS A 3 -11.29 -45.44 61.75
CA LYS A 3 -10.95 -44.27 60.93
C LYS A 3 -9.57 -43.75 61.31
N ARG A 4 -8.62 -44.19 60.48
CA ARG A 4 -7.23 -43.80 60.18
C ARG A 4 -6.50 -42.77 61.05
N SER A 5 -5.27 -43.18 61.37
CA SER A 5 -4.12 -42.44 61.89
C SER A 5 -3.74 -41.24 61.01
N TYR A 6 -3.28 -40.19 61.69
CA TYR A 6 -2.62 -39.02 61.13
C TYR A 6 -1.20 -39.41 60.69
N ASP A 7 -0.94 -39.44 59.38
CA ASP A 7 0.42 -39.50 58.85
C ASP A 7 0.99 -38.08 58.80
N GLU A 8 2.06 -37.85 59.57
CA GLU A 8 2.92 -36.68 59.45
C GLU A 8 3.79 -36.81 58.19
N GLU A 9 3.33 -36.27 57.06
CA GLU A 9 4.22 -35.97 55.94
C GLU A 9 4.71 -34.51 56.04
N SER A 10 5.96 -34.39 56.46
CA SER A 10 6.74 -33.15 56.41
C SER A 10 7.01 -32.79 54.95
N GLU A 11 6.13 -31.98 54.33
CA GLU A 11 6.42 -31.37 53.04
C GLU A 11 7.54 -30.32 53.20
N GLY A 12 8.70 -30.65 52.64
CA GLY A 12 9.89 -29.81 52.61
C GLY A 12 9.61 -28.43 52.01
N ARG A 13 9.92 -27.38 52.76
CA ARG A 13 9.94 -26.00 52.28
C ARG A 13 10.84 -25.90 51.03
N PRO A 14 10.43 -25.19 49.97
CA PRO A 14 11.27 -25.04 48.78
C PRO A 14 12.58 -24.37 49.18
N ALA A 15 13.70 -25.02 48.88
CA ALA A 15 15.03 -24.50 49.14
C ALA A 15 15.16 -23.08 48.55
N LYS A 16 15.55 -22.12 49.40
CA LYS A 16 15.93 -20.77 48.96
C LYS A 16 17.00 -20.91 47.89
N ARG A 17 16.73 -20.43 46.67
CA ARG A 17 17.70 -20.36 45.56
C ARG A 17 19.04 -19.83 46.12
N GLY A 18 20.10 -20.62 46.00
CA GLY A 18 21.44 -20.20 46.37
C GLY A 18 21.80 -18.93 45.61
N ARG A 19 22.20 -17.88 46.33
CA ARG A 19 22.76 -16.66 45.73
C ARG A 19 24.06 -17.04 45.04
N SER A 20 24.14 -16.90 43.71
CA SER A 20 25.43 -17.02 43.03
C SER A 20 26.33 -15.87 43.47
N THR A 21 27.58 -16.20 43.77
CA THR A 21 28.63 -15.30 44.26
C THR A 21 29.38 -14.60 43.12
N SER A 22 28.80 -14.56 41.91
CA SER A 22 29.38 -13.83 40.78
C SER A 22 29.14 -12.34 41.00
N VAL A 23 30.21 -11.59 41.30
CA VAL A 23 30.16 -10.13 41.37
C VAL A 23 29.71 -9.60 40.00
N ASP A 24 28.57 -8.90 39.98
CA ASP A 24 28.02 -8.31 38.77
C ASP A 24 28.81 -7.04 38.40
N SER A 25 29.93 -7.23 37.71
CA SER A 25 30.80 -6.13 37.25
C SER A 25 30.12 -5.25 36.20
N LEU A 26 29.11 -5.78 35.49
CA LEU A 26 28.38 -5.08 34.43
C LEU A 26 27.38 -4.07 35.00
N SER A 27 26.70 -4.38 36.10
CA SER A 27 25.80 -3.42 36.75
C SER A 27 26.53 -2.29 37.49
N GLN A 28 27.82 -2.48 37.82
CA GLN A 28 28.67 -1.46 38.44
C GLN A 28 29.14 -0.37 37.45
N LEU A 29 29.06 -0.61 36.15
CA LEU A 29 29.42 0.38 35.13
C LEU A 29 28.45 1.57 35.15
N SER A 30 28.95 2.75 34.75
CA SER A 30 28.11 3.91 34.51
C SER A 30 27.13 3.67 33.36
N ASP A 31 26.01 4.38 33.37
CA ASP A 31 24.95 4.19 32.38
C ASP A 31 25.46 4.50 30.95
N GLU A 32 26.36 5.47 30.79
CA GLU A 32 26.98 5.82 29.50
C GLU A 32 27.91 4.71 28.96
N LEU A 33 28.72 4.10 29.83
CA LEU A 33 29.57 2.98 29.43
C LEU A 33 28.70 1.77 29.07
N LEU A 34 27.62 1.54 29.82
CA LEU A 34 26.69 0.47 29.51
C LEU A 34 25.95 0.71 28.19
N LEU A 35 25.47 1.93 27.93
CA LEU A 35 24.89 2.32 26.63
C LEU A 35 25.86 2.06 25.49
N ARG A 36 27.14 2.41 25.69
CA ARG A 36 28.17 2.18 24.68
C ARG A 36 28.42 0.69 24.43
N VAL A 37 28.49 -0.12 25.48
CA VAL A 37 28.59 -1.59 25.34
C VAL A 37 27.37 -2.15 24.60
N LEU A 38 26.16 -1.75 25.02
CA LEU A 38 24.91 -2.18 24.40
C LEU A 38 24.79 -1.75 22.94
N SER A 39 25.40 -0.63 22.53
CA SER A 39 25.41 -0.17 21.13
C SER A 39 26.08 -1.12 20.14
N PHE A 40 26.93 -2.04 20.62
CA PHE A 40 27.60 -3.04 19.79
C PHE A 40 26.84 -4.38 19.70
N LEU A 41 25.79 -4.57 20.50
CA LEU A 41 25.06 -5.84 20.54
C LEU A 41 23.99 -5.93 19.44
N PRO A 42 23.74 -7.15 18.91
CA PRO A 42 22.63 -7.39 18.01
C PRO A 42 21.27 -7.32 18.73
N ILE A 43 20.19 -7.18 17.96
CA ILE A 43 18.84 -6.92 18.49
C ILE A 43 18.33 -8.06 19.38
N THR A 44 18.69 -9.30 19.05
CA THR A 44 18.34 -10.48 19.85
C THR A 44 18.86 -10.34 21.26
N ASP A 45 20.11 -9.95 21.40
CA ASP A 45 20.81 -9.88 22.66
C ASP A 45 20.35 -8.66 23.46
N LEU A 46 20.08 -7.53 22.78
CA LEU A 46 19.45 -6.37 23.40
C LEU A 46 18.08 -6.68 24.01
N ASN A 47 17.26 -7.49 23.33
CA ASN A 47 15.97 -7.92 23.87
C ASN A 47 16.14 -8.88 25.06
N ILE A 48 17.17 -9.71 25.07
CA ILE A 48 17.53 -10.56 26.21
C ILE A 48 17.97 -9.68 27.39
N CYS A 49 18.85 -8.70 27.14
CA CYS A 49 19.35 -7.74 28.13
C CYS A 49 18.20 -7.03 28.88
N GLN A 50 17.13 -6.65 28.18
CA GLN A 50 15.96 -6.02 28.80
C GLN A 50 15.26 -6.90 29.84
N ARG A 51 15.47 -8.21 29.83
CA ARG A 51 14.88 -9.17 30.77
C ARG A 51 15.79 -9.48 31.97
N ILE A 52 17.05 -9.04 31.96
CA ILE A 52 18.05 -9.39 32.97
C ILE A 52 17.82 -8.60 34.28
N SER A 53 17.69 -7.28 34.20
CA SER A 53 17.51 -6.43 35.39
C SER A 53 16.75 -5.14 35.07
N ARG A 54 16.29 -4.41 36.09
CA ARG A 54 15.61 -3.11 35.92
C ARG A 54 16.52 -2.07 35.25
N LYS A 55 17.81 -2.04 35.62
CA LYS A 55 18.81 -1.14 35.04
C LYS A 55 19.00 -1.43 33.55
N PHE A 56 19.24 -2.69 33.18
CA PHE A 56 19.36 -3.09 31.78
C PHE A 56 18.05 -2.90 31.00
N LYS A 57 16.88 -3.08 31.63
CA LYS A 57 15.59 -2.80 30.99
C LYS A 57 15.47 -1.33 30.56
N GLY A 58 15.87 -0.39 31.40
CA GLY A 58 15.85 1.04 31.06
C GLY A 58 16.84 1.35 29.95
N ILE A 59 18.10 0.93 30.14
CA ILE A 59 19.21 1.32 29.25
C ILE A 59 19.10 0.64 27.87
N ALA A 60 18.76 -0.65 27.81
CA ALA A 60 18.57 -1.35 26.53
C ALA A 60 17.26 -0.96 25.81
N ALA A 61 16.36 -0.21 26.46
CA ALA A 61 15.18 0.39 25.84
C ALA A 61 15.40 1.86 25.44
N ASP A 62 16.61 2.40 25.62
CA ASP A 62 16.92 3.80 25.36
C ASP A 62 16.66 4.21 23.90
N SER A 63 16.08 5.40 23.74
CA SER A 63 15.64 5.92 22.44
C SER A 63 16.80 6.15 21.46
N GLN A 64 17.98 6.59 21.92
CA GLN A 64 19.12 6.90 21.07
C GLN A 64 19.81 5.61 20.57
N LEU A 65 19.83 4.57 21.42
CA LEU A 65 20.30 3.24 21.02
C LEU A 65 19.47 2.70 19.85
N TRP A 66 18.14 2.70 19.99
CA TRP A 66 17.24 2.22 18.93
C TRP A 66 17.25 3.12 17.69
N LYS A 67 17.42 4.44 17.87
CA LYS A 67 17.64 5.38 16.76
C LYS A 67 18.89 5.01 15.98
N ALA A 68 20.03 4.82 16.65
CA ALA A 68 21.28 4.45 15.97
C ALA A 68 21.16 3.13 15.20
N LEU A 69 20.54 2.12 15.80
CA LEU A 69 20.28 0.83 15.14
C LEU A 69 19.35 0.98 13.93
N TYR A 70 18.29 1.77 14.06
CA TYR A 70 17.35 2.06 12.97
C TYR A 70 18.08 2.71 11.79
N TYR A 71 18.83 3.79 12.06
CA TYR A 71 19.54 4.50 11.01
C TYR A 71 20.62 3.64 10.37
N ASN A 72 21.39 2.89 11.15
CA ASN A 72 22.45 2.03 10.61
C ASN A 72 21.89 0.91 9.72
N ARG A 73 20.75 0.31 10.07
CA ARG A 73 20.17 -0.80 9.32
C ARG A 73 19.34 -0.34 8.13
N PHE A 74 18.51 0.69 8.28
CA PHE A 74 17.51 1.06 7.28
C PHE A 74 17.85 2.32 6.49
N VAL A 75 18.46 3.33 7.13
CA VAL A 75 18.71 4.65 6.50
C VAL A 75 20.07 4.69 5.79
N ARG A 76 21.14 4.29 6.47
CA ARG A 76 22.53 4.40 5.99
C ARG A 76 22.77 3.62 4.69
N PRO A 77 22.27 2.39 4.50
CA PRO A 77 22.45 1.66 3.24
C PRO A 77 21.71 2.30 2.06
N ARG A 78 20.67 3.10 2.32
CA ARG A 78 19.92 3.84 1.29
C ARG A 78 20.61 5.16 0.97
N ALA A 79 21.03 5.89 1.99
CA ALA A 79 21.73 7.16 1.85
C ALA A 79 23.06 7.03 1.08
N SER A 80 23.83 5.96 1.31
CA SER A 80 25.10 5.71 0.60
C SER A 80 24.92 5.38 -0.89
N ARG A 81 23.69 5.09 -1.35
CA ARG A 81 23.35 4.80 -2.75
C ARG A 81 22.94 6.04 -3.53
N LEU A 82 22.79 7.20 -2.88
CA LEU A 82 22.44 8.46 -3.53
C LEU A 82 23.70 9.13 -4.10
N PRO A 83 23.67 9.59 -5.37
CA PRO A 83 24.76 10.38 -5.95
C PRO A 83 24.94 11.69 -5.14
N GLY A 84 26.17 11.95 -4.65
CA GLY A 84 26.52 13.18 -3.92
C GLY A 84 26.80 13.04 -2.42
N ILE A 85 26.63 11.86 -1.82
CA ILE A 85 26.92 11.61 -0.38
C ILE A 85 28.30 10.95 -0.14
N ARG A 86 29.01 10.57 -1.20
CA ARG A 86 30.33 9.91 -1.11
C ARG A 86 31.42 10.72 -0.39
N ASP A 87 31.25 12.03 -0.23
CA ASP A 87 32.24 12.90 0.41
C ASP A 87 32.05 13.06 1.92
N ALA A 88 31.00 12.48 2.51
CA ALA A 88 30.78 12.51 3.97
C ALA A 88 31.48 11.35 4.71
N ASP A 89 32.13 10.42 3.98
CA ASP A 89 32.74 9.20 4.53
C ASP A 89 34.08 9.42 5.27
N THR A 90 34.54 10.66 5.46
CA THR A 90 35.79 10.97 6.18
C THR A 90 35.61 11.35 7.66
N ALA A 91 34.39 11.40 8.20
CA ALA A 91 34.18 11.68 9.62
C ALA A 91 34.10 10.38 10.45
N PRO A 92 35.10 10.08 11.31
CA PRO A 92 35.03 8.91 12.18
C PRO A 92 34.10 9.21 13.35
N GLY A 93 33.14 8.31 13.58
CA GLY A 93 32.57 8.07 14.90
C GLY A 93 31.49 9.05 15.38
N HIS A 94 30.31 8.48 15.61
CA HIS A 94 29.38 8.85 16.66
C HIS A 94 28.66 10.22 16.57
N LEU A 95 27.33 10.11 16.49
CA LEU A 95 26.31 11.05 17.01
C LEU A 95 25.75 12.17 16.12
N TYR A 96 26.19 12.37 14.88
CA TYR A 96 25.50 13.31 13.97
C TYR A 96 24.47 12.62 13.06
N PHE A 97 23.46 11.96 13.67
CA PHE A 97 22.25 11.57 12.96
C PHE A 97 21.35 12.80 12.75
N SER A 98 21.70 13.60 11.74
CA SER A 98 20.97 14.82 11.41
C SER A 98 19.58 14.50 10.83
N SER A 99 18.56 15.19 11.33
CA SER A 99 17.20 15.25 10.76
C SER A 99 17.16 15.76 9.31
N LYS A 100 18.29 16.23 8.76
CA LYS A 100 18.41 16.56 7.34
C LYS A 100 18.38 15.32 6.44
N LEU A 101 18.86 14.16 6.91
CA LEU A 101 18.78 12.91 6.11
C LEU A 101 17.37 12.31 6.09
N SER A 102 16.59 12.45 7.15
CA SER A 102 15.20 11.94 7.19
C SER A 102 14.28 12.71 6.23
N LYS A 103 14.53 14.01 6.02
CA LYS A 103 13.82 14.84 5.02
C LYS A 103 13.99 14.34 3.57
N TRP A 104 15.09 13.64 3.29
CA TRP A 104 15.39 13.12 1.94
C TRP A 104 14.78 11.75 1.67
N LEU A 105 14.38 11.02 2.71
CA LEU A 105 13.73 9.71 2.61
C LEU A 105 12.21 9.77 2.84
N ASP A 106 11.64 10.98 2.81
CA ASP A 106 10.21 11.21 3.10
C ASP A 106 9.75 10.61 4.45
N ASP A 107 10.71 10.47 5.37
CA ASP A 107 10.57 10.01 6.75
C ASP A 107 10.11 11.16 7.67
N ASP A 108 9.47 12.20 7.11
CA ASP A 108 9.00 13.38 7.85
C ASP A 108 7.98 13.02 8.95
N ASN A 109 7.34 11.86 8.83
CA ASN A 109 6.47 11.29 9.86
C ASN A 109 7.20 10.55 10.99
N LEU A 110 8.49 10.23 10.83
CA LEU A 110 9.32 9.61 11.88
C LEU A 110 9.73 10.60 12.97
N VAL A 111 9.61 11.90 12.71
CA VAL A 111 9.89 12.96 13.69
C VAL A 111 8.74 13.97 13.61
N LYS A 112 7.55 13.57 14.09
CA LYS A 112 6.45 14.51 14.31
C LYS A 112 6.97 15.61 15.23
N ARG A 113 7.08 16.84 14.72
CA ARG A 113 7.61 17.98 15.51
C ARG A 113 6.83 18.09 16.81
N GLY A 114 7.50 17.89 17.94
CA GLY A 114 6.91 17.99 19.28
C GLY A 114 6.49 16.67 19.95
N GLN A 115 6.69 15.51 19.33
CA GLN A 115 6.50 14.20 19.99
C GLN A 115 7.79 13.37 19.96
N ASP A 116 8.18 12.83 21.12
CA ASP A 116 9.27 11.86 21.21
C ASP A 116 8.91 10.60 20.44
N THR A 117 9.69 10.28 19.41
CA THR A 117 9.42 9.11 18.58
C THR A 117 9.96 7.85 19.22
N ASN A 118 9.08 6.86 19.35
CA ASN A 118 9.44 5.56 19.88
C ASN A 118 10.23 4.78 18.82
N TRP A 119 11.54 4.99 18.79
CA TRP A 119 12.46 4.36 17.82
C TRP A 119 12.43 2.85 17.87
N LYS A 120 12.19 2.25 19.04
CA LYS A 120 12.02 0.79 19.16
C LYS A 120 10.78 0.30 18.41
N ARG A 121 9.66 1.02 18.54
CA ARG A 121 8.43 0.73 17.78
C ARG A 121 8.66 0.88 16.28
N GLN A 122 9.31 1.97 15.85
CA GLN A 122 9.64 2.20 14.44
C GLN A 122 10.56 1.12 13.87
N TYR A 123 11.53 0.67 14.66
CA TYR A 123 12.41 -0.43 14.30
C TYR A 123 11.65 -1.73 14.14
N LYS A 124 10.80 -2.09 15.11
CA LYS A 124 9.98 -3.31 15.06
C LYS A 124 9.06 -3.29 13.85
N LEU A 125 8.36 -2.17 13.62
CA LEU A 125 7.49 -1.97 12.47
C LEU A 125 8.28 -2.20 11.18
N ARG A 126 9.43 -1.55 11.00
CA ARG A 126 10.24 -1.71 9.78
C ARG A 126 10.76 -3.14 9.62
N ASP A 127 11.20 -3.79 10.69
CA ASP A 127 11.63 -5.19 10.65
C ASP A 127 10.48 -6.12 10.23
N ASN A 128 9.27 -5.90 10.75
CA ASN A 128 8.05 -6.62 10.37
C ASN A 128 7.73 -6.43 8.89
N TRP A 129 7.80 -5.20 8.36
CA TRP A 129 7.63 -4.92 6.94
C TRP A 129 8.69 -5.64 6.07
N THR A 130 9.97 -5.63 6.49
CA THR A 130 11.04 -6.30 5.73
C THR A 130 10.94 -7.83 5.73
N LYS A 131 10.34 -8.42 6.78
CA LYS A 131 10.14 -9.88 6.89
C LYS A 131 8.79 -10.34 6.37
N GLY A 132 7.82 -9.44 6.26
CA GLY A 132 6.44 -9.77 5.91
C GLY A 132 5.65 -10.34 7.08
N ASN A 133 6.11 -10.09 8.31
CA ASN A 133 5.44 -10.55 9.53
C ASN A 133 4.34 -9.57 9.88
N CYS A 134 3.10 -10.06 9.91
CA CYS A 134 1.95 -9.25 10.27
C CYS A 134 0.89 -10.08 11.00
N ASN A 135 0.03 -9.40 11.73
CA ASN A 135 -1.20 -9.97 12.24
C ASN A 135 -2.32 -9.80 11.21
N VAL A 136 -3.14 -10.82 10.99
CA VAL A 136 -4.23 -10.76 10.02
C VAL A 136 -5.57 -10.77 10.76
N SER A 137 -6.44 -9.86 10.35
CA SER A 137 -7.80 -9.73 10.89
C SER A 137 -8.78 -9.47 9.75
N GLU A 138 -10.01 -9.94 9.89
CA GLU A 138 -11.05 -9.84 8.86
C GLU A 138 -12.20 -9.00 9.43
N ILE A 139 -12.59 -7.94 8.71
CA ILE A 139 -13.74 -7.10 9.02
C ILE A 139 -14.80 -7.40 7.96
N GLU A 140 -15.91 -8.00 8.36
CA GLU A 140 -17.04 -8.25 7.47
C GLU A 140 -17.77 -6.92 7.18
N VAL A 141 -17.81 -6.52 5.91
CA VAL A 141 -18.39 -5.22 5.49
C VAL A 141 -19.78 -5.39 4.88
N ALA A 142 -20.00 -6.46 4.13
CA ALA A 142 -21.30 -6.75 3.53
C ALA A 142 -21.54 -8.26 3.47
N GLN A 143 -22.73 -8.69 3.89
CA GLN A 143 -23.14 -10.10 3.81
C GLN A 143 -23.57 -10.50 2.39
N GLN A 144 -24.02 -9.54 1.59
CA GLN A 144 -24.39 -9.71 0.18
C GLN A 144 -23.51 -8.81 -0.69
N PRO A 145 -23.21 -9.19 -1.94
CA PRO A 145 -22.38 -8.37 -2.82
C PRO A 145 -23.19 -7.15 -3.26
N PRO A 146 -22.81 -5.92 -2.88
CA PRO A 146 -23.46 -4.74 -3.41
C PRO A 146 -23.24 -4.69 -4.93
N ILE A 147 -24.31 -4.39 -5.65
CA ILE A 147 -24.31 -4.08 -7.08
C ILE A 147 -24.65 -2.58 -7.16
N PRO A 148 -23.72 -1.70 -7.60
CA PRO A 148 -22.34 -1.91 -8.04
C PRO A 148 -21.33 -2.23 -6.90
N PRO A 149 -20.08 -2.65 -7.24
CA PRO A 149 -19.00 -2.94 -6.30
C PRO A 149 -18.87 -1.98 -5.13
N LEU A 150 -18.57 -2.53 -3.95
CA LEU A 150 -18.10 -1.75 -2.80
C LEU A 150 -16.84 -0.97 -3.18
N LEU A 151 -16.91 0.35 -3.03
CA LEU A 151 -15.77 1.21 -3.19
C LEU A 151 -15.02 1.30 -1.87
N VAL A 152 -13.70 1.26 -1.91
CA VAL A 152 -12.87 1.32 -0.69
C VAL A 152 -11.73 2.32 -0.88
N ARG A 153 -11.40 3.08 0.15
CA ARG A 153 -10.18 3.90 0.25
C ARG A 153 -9.63 3.85 1.67
N MET A 154 -8.32 4.03 1.82
CA MET A 154 -7.68 4.04 3.14
C MET A 154 -6.82 5.29 3.29
N HIS A 155 -6.89 5.92 4.47
CA HIS A 155 -6.03 7.03 4.85
C HIS A 155 -5.82 7.05 6.36
N GLU A 156 -4.57 7.18 6.81
CA GLU A 156 -4.19 7.28 8.23
C GLU A 156 -4.86 6.25 9.18
N GLY A 157 -4.85 4.97 8.80
CA GLY A 157 -5.41 3.90 9.62
C GLY A 157 -6.95 3.86 9.66
N ILE A 158 -7.63 4.65 8.83
CA ILE A 158 -9.09 4.58 8.65
C ILE A 158 -9.38 4.06 7.24
N VAL A 159 -10.29 3.10 7.15
CA VAL A 159 -10.80 2.55 5.90
C VAL A 159 -12.19 3.13 5.65
N TYR A 160 -12.35 3.81 4.53
CA TYR A 160 -13.61 4.32 4.04
C TYR A 160 -14.20 3.36 3.03
N THR A 161 -15.45 2.98 3.23
CA THR A 161 -16.18 2.11 2.31
C THR A 161 -17.44 2.83 1.84
N ALA A 162 -17.75 2.79 0.55
CA ALA A 162 -18.96 3.37 -0.01
C ALA A 162 -19.75 2.32 -0.79
N ASP A 163 -21.02 2.15 -0.43
CA ASP A 163 -21.99 1.27 -1.08
C ASP A 163 -23.38 1.89 -1.16
N VAL A 164 -24.23 1.35 -2.03
CA VAL A 164 -25.62 1.81 -2.19
C VAL A 164 -26.43 1.56 -0.92
N THR A 165 -26.22 0.42 -0.27
CA THR A 165 -27.04 -0.05 0.86
C THR A 165 -26.68 0.59 2.19
N GLY A 166 -25.38 0.67 2.50
CA GLY A 166 -24.85 1.18 3.76
C GLY A 166 -24.24 2.58 3.65
N GLY A 167 -24.35 3.25 2.50
CA GLY A 167 -23.83 4.58 2.30
C GLY A 167 -22.30 4.65 2.41
N LEU A 168 -21.81 5.75 2.95
CA LEU A 168 -20.39 5.96 3.25
C LEU A 168 -20.12 5.61 4.71
N ARG A 169 -19.23 4.64 4.94
CA ARG A 169 -18.85 4.13 6.26
C ARG A 169 -17.36 4.32 6.51
N ALA A 170 -16.99 4.63 7.75
CA ALA A 170 -15.61 4.69 8.22
C ALA A 170 -15.33 3.55 9.19
N TRP A 171 -14.24 2.83 8.98
CA TRP A 171 -13.80 1.71 9.82
C TRP A 171 -12.41 1.99 10.34
N SER A 172 -12.17 1.72 11.62
CA SER A 172 -10.80 1.77 12.15
C SER A 172 -10.04 0.49 11.80
N SER A 173 -8.84 0.62 11.24
CA SER A 173 -7.97 -0.52 10.96
C SER A 173 -7.23 -1.05 12.19
N LYS A 174 -7.12 -0.25 13.26
CA LYS A 174 -6.34 -0.58 14.47
C LYS A 174 -6.96 -1.75 15.22
N LYS A 175 -6.16 -2.78 15.53
CA LYS A 175 -6.59 -4.02 16.20
C LYS A 175 -7.50 -3.84 17.42
N LYS A 176 -7.22 -2.84 18.28
CA LYS A 176 -8.01 -2.60 19.50
C LYS A 176 -9.36 -1.93 19.25
N THR A 177 -9.53 -1.31 18.09
CA THR A 177 -10.68 -0.45 17.77
C THR A 177 -11.31 -0.82 16.45
N GLN A 178 -11.17 -2.07 15.97
CA GLN A 178 -11.80 -2.54 14.73
C GLN A 178 -13.31 -2.48 14.86
N ARG A 179 -13.86 -1.31 14.55
CA ARG A 179 -15.26 -0.96 14.64
C ARG A 179 -15.59 0.04 13.54
N MET A 180 -16.86 0.08 13.18
CA MET A 180 -17.40 1.20 12.43
C MET A 180 -17.37 2.44 13.33
N MET A 181 -16.68 3.49 12.87
CA MET A 181 -16.58 4.77 13.57
C MET A 181 -17.80 5.64 13.27
N GLY A 182 -18.22 5.67 12.00
CA GLY A 182 -19.38 6.44 11.56
C GLY A 182 -19.94 5.93 10.25
N SER A 183 -21.17 6.34 9.95
CA SER A 183 -21.86 6.07 8.69
C SER A 183 -22.68 7.29 8.26
N ILE A 184 -22.83 7.49 6.96
CA ILE A 184 -23.76 8.46 6.37
C ILE A 184 -24.39 7.88 5.11
N ASP A 185 -25.71 7.91 5.04
CA ASP A 185 -26.45 7.37 3.91
C ASP A 185 -26.44 8.36 2.74
N PHE A 186 -26.41 7.82 1.51
CA PHE A 186 -26.47 8.63 0.30
C PHE A 186 -27.89 9.13 -0.04
N GLY A 187 -28.91 8.73 0.74
CA GLY A 187 -30.30 9.11 0.49
C GLY A 187 -30.82 8.59 -0.85
N LYS A 188 -31.43 9.47 -1.66
CA LYS A 188 -31.95 9.16 -3.01
C LYS A 188 -30.89 9.25 -4.12
N SER A 189 -29.61 9.24 -3.78
CA SER A 189 -28.55 9.36 -4.78
C SER A 189 -28.44 8.06 -5.60
N SER A 190 -28.02 8.20 -6.86
CA SER A 190 -27.67 7.06 -7.70
C SER A 190 -26.48 6.29 -7.10
N PRO A 191 -26.14 5.09 -7.58
CA PRO A 191 -25.12 4.29 -6.91
C PRO A 191 -23.71 4.87 -7.07
N PRO A 192 -22.84 4.74 -6.05
CA PRO A 192 -21.50 5.33 -6.09
C PRO A 192 -20.58 4.52 -7.00
N THR A 193 -19.80 5.21 -7.82
CA THR A 193 -18.92 4.61 -8.84
C THR A 193 -17.44 4.93 -8.65
N ALA A 194 -17.13 6.06 -8.01
CA ALA A 194 -15.76 6.48 -7.74
C ALA A 194 -15.63 7.17 -6.37
N ILE A 195 -14.46 7.00 -5.73
CA ILE A 195 -14.14 7.60 -4.43
C ILE A 195 -12.70 8.13 -4.43
N ALA A 196 -12.53 9.33 -3.90
CA ALA A 196 -11.25 9.99 -3.71
C ALA A 196 -11.15 10.60 -2.31
N LEU A 197 -9.98 10.47 -1.69
CA LEU A 197 -9.65 11.11 -0.42
C LEU A 197 -8.68 12.25 -0.66
N ASP A 198 -8.83 13.32 0.11
CA ASP A 198 -7.83 14.37 0.19
C ASP A 198 -6.64 13.89 1.03
N VAL A 199 -5.47 13.74 0.40
CA VAL A 199 -4.22 13.32 1.04
C VAL A 199 -3.34 14.54 1.37
N SER A 200 -3.81 15.77 1.14
CA SER A 200 -3.08 16.97 1.52
C SER A 200 -2.97 17.09 3.05
N PRO A 201 -1.87 17.63 3.59
CA PRO A 201 -1.69 17.85 5.03
C PRO A 201 -2.62 18.99 5.49
N GLY A 202 -3.90 18.67 5.62
CA GLY A 202 -4.96 19.59 6.02
C GLY A 202 -5.08 19.72 7.54
N ARG A 203 -6.30 20.05 7.97
CA ARG A 203 -6.64 20.11 9.41
C ARG A 203 -6.46 18.72 10.04
N VAL A 204 -5.56 18.64 11.01
CA VAL A 204 -5.32 17.42 11.79
C VAL A 204 -6.64 16.89 12.33
N GLY A 205 -6.96 15.64 12.01
CA GLY A 205 -8.17 14.97 12.47
C GLY A 205 -9.42 15.18 11.60
N CYS A 206 -9.34 15.90 10.49
CA CYS A 206 -10.46 16.00 9.54
C CYS A 206 -10.06 15.50 8.16
N HIS A 207 -10.73 14.47 7.66
CA HIS A 207 -10.52 13.92 6.33
C HIS A 207 -11.63 14.35 5.40
N ARG A 208 -11.27 14.95 4.26
CA ARG A 208 -12.24 15.31 3.22
C ARG A 208 -12.20 14.26 2.12
N MET A 209 -13.34 13.97 1.53
CA MET A 209 -13.47 12.99 0.47
C MET A 209 -14.53 13.39 -0.54
N ALA A 210 -14.35 12.95 -1.77
CA ALA A 210 -15.30 13.12 -2.86
C ALA A 210 -15.78 11.76 -3.36
N ILE A 211 -17.08 11.67 -3.59
CA ILE A 211 -17.74 10.47 -4.13
C ILE A 211 -18.43 10.89 -5.42
N GLY A 212 -18.18 10.13 -6.48
CA GLY A 212 -18.88 10.26 -7.77
C GLY A 212 -19.90 9.16 -7.93
N PHE A 213 -20.98 9.48 -8.65
CA PHE A 213 -22.12 8.60 -8.84
C PHE A 213 -22.41 8.30 -10.32
N GLU A 214 -23.28 7.32 -10.57
CA GLU A 214 -23.66 6.87 -11.92
C GLU A 214 -24.46 7.90 -12.72
N ASP A 215 -25.24 8.74 -12.05
CA ASP A 215 -26.01 9.85 -12.66
C ASP A 215 -25.16 11.09 -12.98
N GLY A 216 -23.84 11.01 -12.81
CA GLY A 216 -22.94 12.13 -13.04
C GLY A 216 -22.87 13.13 -11.87
N ALA A 217 -23.63 12.91 -10.79
CA ALA A 217 -23.51 13.71 -9.58
C ALA A 217 -22.20 13.40 -8.83
N PHE A 218 -21.77 14.33 -7.98
CA PHE A 218 -20.71 14.09 -7.02
C PHE A 218 -21.00 14.81 -5.70
N ASN A 219 -20.63 14.17 -4.59
CA ASN A 219 -20.78 14.72 -3.26
C ASN A 219 -19.41 14.83 -2.57
N VAL A 220 -19.22 15.86 -1.77
CA VAL A 220 -18.04 16.05 -0.92
C VAL A 220 -18.45 15.86 0.53
N TYR A 221 -17.75 14.99 1.24
CA TYR A 221 -17.97 14.71 2.66
C TYR A 221 -16.72 15.07 3.47
N THR A 222 -16.93 15.51 4.70
CA THR A 222 -15.87 15.67 5.70
C THR A 222 -16.13 14.72 6.86
N PHE A 223 -15.14 13.89 7.18
CA PHE A 223 -15.12 13.01 8.34
C PHE A 223 -14.26 13.64 9.43
N ASP A 224 -14.84 13.87 10.60
CA ASP A 224 -14.11 14.35 11.77
C ASP A 224 -13.76 13.18 12.69
N HIS A 225 -12.46 12.96 12.89
CA HIS A 225 -11.93 11.92 13.74
C HIS A 225 -12.27 12.15 15.22
N GLY A 226 -12.42 13.39 15.67
CA GLY A 226 -12.72 13.69 17.08
C GLY A 226 -14.14 13.29 17.47
N THR A 227 -15.10 13.56 16.57
CA THR A 227 -16.53 13.26 16.79
C THR A 227 -16.98 11.93 16.18
N GLU A 228 -16.13 11.27 15.38
CA GLU A 228 -16.45 10.07 14.61
C GLU A 228 -17.67 10.24 13.69
N GLN A 229 -17.96 11.47 13.26
CA GLN A 229 -19.13 11.80 12.45
C GLN A 229 -18.77 12.27 11.05
N PHE A 230 -19.65 11.93 10.11
CA PHE A 230 -19.64 12.46 8.75
C PHE A 230 -20.49 13.71 8.64
N SER A 231 -20.03 14.65 7.83
CA SER A 231 -20.78 15.83 7.42
C SER A 231 -20.75 15.95 5.90
N GLY A 232 -21.93 16.15 5.29
CA GLY A 232 -22.05 16.46 3.87
C GLY A 232 -21.65 17.90 3.63
N SER A 233 -20.50 18.12 3.00
CA SER A 233 -19.97 19.44 2.73
C SER A 233 -20.53 20.03 1.43
N TYR A 234 -20.78 19.21 0.41
CA TYR A 234 -21.36 19.67 -0.85
C TYR A 234 -22.05 18.53 -1.59
N SER A 235 -23.09 18.85 -2.36
CA SER A 235 -23.74 17.93 -3.27
C SER A 235 -23.98 18.62 -4.61
N HIS A 236 -23.41 18.05 -5.67
CA HIS A 236 -23.61 18.51 -7.03
C HIS A 236 -24.84 17.84 -7.64
N ALA A 237 -25.61 18.58 -8.43
CA ALA A 237 -26.75 18.01 -9.15
C ALA A 237 -26.31 16.94 -10.17
N PRO A 238 -27.18 15.97 -10.51
CA PRO A 238 -26.93 15.03 -11.59
C PRO A 238 -26.59 15.73 -12.91
N SER A 239 -25.67 15.15 -13.69
CA SER A 239 -25.18 15.74 -14.94
C SER A 239 -25.58 14.90 -16.14
N SER A 240 -25.91 15.56 -17.26
CA SER A 240 -26.19 14.89 -18.53
C SER A 240 -24.95 14.23 -19.17
N ASN A 241 -23.76 14.46 -18.63
CA ASN A 241 -22.49 13.95 -19.18
C ASN A 241 -22.28 12.45 -18.90
N GLY A 242 -23.14 11.84 -18.07
CA GLY A 242 -23.14 10.42 -17.74
C GLY A 242 -22.30 10.04 -16.52
N MET A 243 -22.16 8.74 -16.30
CA MET A 243 -21.50 8.13 -15.13
C MET A 243 -20.08 8.64 -14.90
N LEU A 244 -19.77 8.97 -13.64
CA LEU A 244 -18.40 9.27 -13.22
C LEU A 244 -17.59 7.97 -13.08
N SER A 245 -16.55 7.79 -13.87
CA SER A 245 -15.70 6.60 -13.86
C SER A 245 -14.54 6.72 -12.87
N ALA A 246 -14.01 7.93 -12.68
CA ALA A 246 -12.94 8.20 -11.74
C ALA A 246 -13.03 9.62 -11.18
N VAL A 247 -12.55 9.78 -9.95
CA VAL A 247 -12.49 11.06 -9.25
C VAL A 247 -11.13 11.17 -8.57
N ALA A 248 -10.55 12.37 -8.55
CA ALA A 248 -9.40 12.73 -7.74
C ALA A 248 -9.67 14.07 -7.04
N TYR A 249 -9.34 14.14 -5.76
CA TYR A 249 -9.65 15.28 -4.91
C TYR A 249 -8.43 15.73 -4.12
N CYS A 250 -8.14 17.02 -4.15
CA CYS A 250 -7.15 17.68 -3.31
C CYS A 250 -7.67 19.07 -3.04
N SER A 251 -8.18 19.31 -1.83
CA SER A 251 -8.91 20.54 -1.53
C SER A 251 -8.06 21.77 -1.84
N PRO A 252 -8.58 22.76 -2.58
CA PRO A 252 -9.97 22.98 -3.00
C PRO A 252 -10.29 22.51 -4.44
N TYR A 253 -9.48 21.66 -5.04
CA TYR A 253 -9.63 21.21 -6.42
C TYR A 253 -10.22 19.80 -6.49
N LEU A 254 -11.11 19.60 -7.46
CA LEU A 254 -11.73 18.32 -7.76
C LEU A 254 -11.61 18.03 -9.26
N VAL A 255 -11.14 16.83 -9.59
CA VAL A 255 -11.06 16.36 -10.97
C VAL A 255 -11.96 15.14 -11.10
N THR A 256 -12.88 15.19 -12.05
CA THR A 256 -13.76 14.08 -12.37
C THR A 256 -13.50 13.62 -13.80
N MET A 257 -13.71 12.34 -14.06
CA MET A 257 -13.68 11.75 -15.38
C MET A 257 -14.96 10.95 -15.56
N THR A 258 -15.66 11.16 -16.67
CA THR A 258 -16.86 10.38 -17.02
C THR A 258 -16.49 9.06 -17.69
N ALA A 259 -17.46 8.15 -17.87
CA ALA A 259 -17.30 6.95 -18.69
C ALA A 259 -17.06 7.28 -20.18
N SER A 260 -17.56 8.43 -20.64
CA SER A 260 -17.33 9.00 -21.97
C SER A 260 -15.99 9.73 -22.12
N GLN A 261 -15.08 9.60 -21.14
CA GLN A 261 -13.73 10.18 -21.16
C GLN A 261 -13.70 11.71 -21.19
N LEU A 262 -14.74 12.35 -20.65
CA LEU A 262 -14.78 13.78 -20.39
C LEU A 262 -14.18 14.07 -19.01
N LEU A 263 -13.02 14.73 -19.00
CA LEU A 263 -12.38 15.24 -17.81
C LEU A 263 -12.98 16.61 -17.46
N SER A 264 -13.45 16.78 -16.24
CA SER A 264 -13.90 18.08 -15.74
C SER A 264 -13.13 18.47 -14.49
N LEU A 265 -12.59 19.67 -14.48
CA LEU A 265 -11.79 20.21 -13.38
C LEU A 265 -12.53 21.35 -12.71
N TYR A 266 -12.76 21.18 -11.41
CA TYR A 266 -13.56 22.05 -10.56
C TYR A 266 -12.68 22.68 -9.48
N GLN A 267 -12.99 23.93 -9.12
CA GLN A 267 -12.38 24.64 -8.01
C GLN A 267 -13.46 25.12 -7.06
N PHE A 268 -13.37 24.71 -5.80
CA PHE A 268 -14.19 25.27 -4.73
C PHE A 268 -13.63 26.65 -4.33
N PRO A 269 -14.48 27.66 -4.10
CA PRO A 269 -14.01 28.94 -3.59
C PRO A 269 -13.37 28.74 -2.22
N MET A 270 -12.19 29.34 -2.03
CA MET A 270 -11.49 29.29 -0.75
C MET A 270 -12.11 30.29 0.22
N ASP A 271 -13.14 29.88 0.95
CA ASP A 271 -13.63 30.70 2.05
C ASP A 271 -12.70 30.61 3.27
N PRO A 272 -12.16 31.74 3.77
CA PRO A 272 -11.23 31.77 4.91
C PRO A 272 -11.90 31.42 6.25
N LYS A 273 -13.24 31.34 6.28
CA LYS A 273 -14.01 30.84 7.42
C LYS A 273 -14.58 29.50 7.01
N ALA A 274 -14.06 28.43 7.59
CA ALA A 274 -14.48 27.06 7.33
C ALA A 274 -15.97 26.84 7.67
N ALA A 275 -16.85 27.24 6.75
CA ALA A 275 -18.21 26.78 6.72
C ALA A 275 -18.17 25.26 6.55
N LYS A 276 -19.03 24.56 7.30
CA LYS A 276 -19.18 23.10 7.17
C LYS A 276 -19.70 22.73 5.77
N ILE A 277 -20.36 23.68 5.10
CA ILE A 277 -20.94 23.59 3.77
C ILE A 277 -20.04 24.41 2.83
N LEU A 278 -19.64 23.81 1.72
CA LEU A 278 -18.88 24.46 0.67
C LEU A 278 -19.84 25.13 -0.32
N ASP A 279 -19.45 26.30 -0.79
CA ASP A 279 -20.09 26.98 -1.90
C ASP A 279 -19.94 26.17 -3.22
N PRO A 280 -20.82 26.40 -4.20
CA PRO A 280 -20.78 25.67 -5.46
C PRO A 280 -19.42 25.84 -6.16
N PRO A 281 -18.81 24.75 -6.65
CA PRO A 281 -17.54 24.82 -7.31
C PRO A 281 -17.67 25.49 -8.68
N ARG A 282 -16.63 26.23 -9.06
CA ARG A 282 -16.46 26.75 -10.41
C ARG A 282 -15.87 25.66 -11.30
N LEU A 283 -16.52 25.36 -12.42
CA LEU A 283 -15.91 24.57 -13.49
C LEU A 283 -14.82 25.42 -14.16
N LEU A 284 -13.58 24.96 -14.07
CA LEU A 284 -12.43 25.63 -14.69
C LEU A 284 -12.24 25.17 -16.13
N HIS A 285 -12.17 23.84 -16.33
CA HIS A 285 -11.94 23.25 -17.65
C HIS A 285 -12.77 21.98 -17.83
N SER A 286 -13.21 21.74 -19.07
CA SER A 286 -13.81 20.48 -19.50
C SER A 286 -13.08 20.02 -20.76
N LEU A 287 -12.43 18.86 -20.69
CA LEU A 287 -11.52 18.36 -21.71
C LEU A 287 -11.93 16.94 -22.08
N LEU A 288 -12.10 16.66 -23.37
CA LEU A 288 -12.47 15.35 -23.85
C LEU A 288 -11.23 14.63 -24.40
N SER A 289 -11.02 13.38 -23.97
CA SER A 289 -9.94 12.53 -24.48
C SER A 289 -10.51 11.35 -25.28
N HIS A 290 -9.78 10.90 -26.30
CA HIS A 290 -10.18 9.76 -27.15
C HIS A 290 -9.19 8.58 -27.11
N THR A 291 -8.06 8.73 -26.42
CA THR A 291 -6.93 7.79 -26.47
C THR A 291 -6.67 7.09 -25.13
N VAL A 292 -7.60 7.20 -24.18
CA VAL A 292 -7.46 6.66 -22.83
C VAL A 292 -8.15 5.30 -22.77
N TYR A 293 -7.38 4.21 -22.60
CA TYR A 293 -7.95 2.88 -22.41
C TYR A 293 -7.89 2.47 -20.93
N PRO A 294 -8.94 1.84 -20.38
CA PRO A 294 -8.90 1.30 -19.02
C PRO A 294 -7.93 0.10 -18.93
N PRO A 295 -7.24 -0.08 -17.78
CA PRO A 295 -7.37 0.65 -16.52
C PRO A 295 -6.76 2.06 -16.53
N LEU A 296 -7.33 2.98 -15.74
CA LEU A 296 -6.87 4.36 -15.59
C LEU A 296 -6.76 4.76 -14.11
N SER A 297 -5.92 5.75 -13.82
CA SER A 297 -5.76 6.35 -12.49
C SER A 297 -5.67 7.86 -12.63
N LEU A 298 -6.49 8.56 -11.85
CA LEU A 298 -6.43 10.01 -11.73
C LEU A 298 -5.65 10.37 -10.46
N ALA A 299 -4.80 11.37 -10.58
CA ALA A 299 -4.14 12.00 -9.44
C ALA A 299 -4.15 13.51 -9.62
N ILE A 300 -4.19 14.23 -8.51
CA ILE A 300 -4.01 15.67 -8.51
C ILE A 300 -2.97 16.02 -7.45
N ARG A 301 -2.07 16.94 -7.81
CA ARG A 301 -1.05 17.49 -6.91
C ARG A 301 -1.20 18.99 -6.91
N SER A 302 -1.21 19.59 -5.73
CA SER A 302 -1.25 21.05 -5.55
C SER A 302 0.08 21.51 -4.96
N SER A 303 0.61 22.59 -5.50
CA SER A 303 1.78 23.32 -4.99
C SER A 303 1.40 24.79 -4.78
N CYS A 304 2.25 25.56 -4.10
CA CYS A 304 2.00 27.00 -3.88
C CYS A 304 1.90 27.79 -5.18
N GLN A 305 2.54 27.31 -6.26
CA GLN A 305 2.64 28.02 -7.52
C GLN A 305 1.77 27.43 -8.62
N ASN A 306 1.56 26.11 -8.65
CA ASN A 306 0.89 25.41 -9.73
C ASN A 306 0.09 24.22 -9.20
N ILE A 307 -0.92 23.82 -9.97
CA ILE A 307 -1.71 22.60 -9.76
C ILE A 307 -1.41 21.68 -10.93
N VAL A 308 -1.19 20.40 -10.65
CA VAL A 308 -0.94 19.39 -11.67
C VAL A 308 -1.99 18.31 -11.55
N ALA A 309 -2.91 18.28 -12.52
CA ALA A 309 -3.83 17.15 -12.70
C ALA A 309 -3.18 16.12 -13.62
N THR A 310 -3.12 14.86 -13.20
CA THR A 310 -2.47 13.79 -13.93
C THR A 310 -3.46 12.67 -14.24
N ILE A 311 -3.47 12.24 -15.50
CA ILE A 311 -4.22 11.09 -15.98
C ILE A 311 -3.20 10.03 -16.39
N ALA A 312 -3.16 8.92 -15.67
CA ALA A 312 -2.36 7.77 -16.03
C ALA A 312 -3.26 6.69 -16.63
N PHE A 313 -2.87 6.13 -17.77
CA PHE A 313 -3.71 5.23 -18.53
C PHE A 313 -2.92 4.13 -19.23
N ALA A 314 -3.57 3.01 -19.52
CA ALA A 314 -3.00 1.96 -20.36
C ALA A 314 -3.29 2.25 -21.84
N PHE A 315 -2.42 1.80 -22.74
CA PHE A 315 -2.69 1.87 -24.18
C PHE A 315 -2.14 0.63 -24.89
N PRO A 316 -2.82 0.15 -25.95
CA PRO A 316 -2.29 -0.91 -26.80
C PRO A 316 -1.22 -0.34 -27.76
N SER A 317 -0.10 -1.04 -27.89
CA SER A 317 1.01 -0.77 -28.80
C SER A 317 1.14 -1.93 -29.78
N TYR A 318 1.22 -1.61 -31.07
CA TYR A 318 1.26 -2.61 -32.14
C TYR A 318 2.47 -3.56 -32.04
N LEU A 319 3.61 -3.09 -31.51
CA LEU A 319 4.85 -3.87 -31.43
C LEU A 319 5.15 -4.45 -30.05
N SER A 320 4.60 -3.85 -28.98
CA SER A 320 4.95 -4.17 -27.59
C SER A 320 3.75 -4.54 -26.72
N GLY A 321 2.60 -4.83 -27.34
CA GLY A 321 1.39 -5.25 -26.63
C GLY A 321 0.69 -4.10 -25.91
N TRP A 322 1.00 -3.88 -24.64
CA TRP A 322 0.39 -2.86 -23.78
C TRP A 322 1.46 -2.02 -23.08
N GLY A 323 1.30 -0.70 -23.15
CA GLY A 323 2.12 0.28 -22.46
C GLY A 323 1.29 1.14 -21.49
N ALA A 324 1.99 2.01 -20.75
CA ALA A 324 1.37 3.07 -19.95
C ALA A 324 1.71 4.45 -20.49
N GLY A 325 0.68 5.31 -20.55
CA GLY A 325 0.77 6.71 -20.90
C GLY A 325 0.38 7.58 -19.71
N ILE A 326 0.93 8.80 -19.68
CA ILE A 326 0.60 9.82 -18.69
C ILE A 326 0.36 11.13 -19.41
N GLN A 327 -0.76 11.76 -19.07
CA GLN A 327 -1.06 13.13 -19.45
C GLN A 327 -1.09 14.00 -18.19
N GLU A 328 -0.36 15.11 -18.20
CA GLU A 328 -0.39 16.12 -17.15
C GLU A 328 -0.98 17.43 -17.66
N LEU A 329 -1.87 18.01 -16.87
CA LEU A 329 -2.42 19.35 -17.07
C LEU A 329 -1.89 20.23 -15.97
N TRP A 330 -1.16 21.27 -16.35
CA TRP A 330 -0.60 22.26 -15.46
C TRP A 330 -1.54 23.46 -15.43
N LEU A 331 -2.03 23.79 -14.25
CA LEU A 331 -2.91 24.92 -14.03
C LEU A 331 -2.28 25.89 -13.06
N SER A 332 -2.56 27.17 -13.26
CA SER A 332 -2.25 28.20 -12.30
C SER A 332 -3.23 28.16 -11.12
N PRO A 333 -2.91 28.77 -9.97
CA PRO A 333 -3.77 28.75 -8.79
C PRO A 333 -5.13 29.45 -8.99
N ASP A 334 -5.21 30.39 -9.93
CA ASP A 334 -6.43 31.04 -10.41
C ASP A 334 -7.24 30.20 -11.41
N GLY A 335 -6.71 29.03 -11.80
CA GLY A 335 -7.38 28.04 -12.62
C GLY A 335 -7.16 28.18 -14.13
N ALA A 336 -6.24 29.05 -14.59
CA ALA A 336 -5.87 29.11 -16.00
C ALA A 336 -5.02 27.89 -16.38
N LEU A 337 -5.28 27.32 -17.56
CA LEU A 337 -4.48 26.20 -18.08
C LEU A 337 -3.15 26.76 -18.60
N LEU A 338 -2.05 26.39 -17.95
CA LEU A 338 -0.69 26.79 -18.33
C LEU A 338 -0.11 25.88 -19.40
N ASP A 339 -0.24 24.56 -19.23
CA ASP A 339 0.33 23.58 -20.15
C ASP A 339 -0.43 22.24 -20.10
N SER A 340 -0.34 21.47 -21.19
CA SER A 340 -0.87 20.11 -21.33
C SER A 340 0.17 19.22 -21.99
N ARG A 341 0.68 18.25 -21.24
CA ARG A 341 1.79 17.39 -21.67
C ARG A 341 1.37 15.94 -21.68
N LEU A 342 1.78 15.23 -22.73
CA LEU A 342 1.54 13.81 -22.89
C LEU A 342 2.86 13.09 -23.09
N THR A 343 3.09 12.02 -22.33
CA THR A 343 4.20 11.09 -22.54
C THR A 343 3.68 9.66 -22.55
N MET A 344 4.30 8.82 -23.35
CA MET A 344 3.97 7.39 -23.43
C MET A 344 5.25 6.59 -23.20
N SER A 345 5.13 5.45 -22.54
CA SER A 345 6.24 4.52 -22.39
C SER A 345 6.66 4.00 -23.77
N SER A 346 7.92 4.19 -24.13
CA SER A 346 8.49 3.56 -25.31
C SER A 346 8.71 2.08 -25.02
N GLY A 347 8.12 1.19 -25.83
CA GLY A 347 8.49 -0.21 -25.80
C GLY A 347 9.98 -0.32 -26.11
N THR A 348 10.78 -0.82 -25.16
CA THR A 348 12.19 -1.10 -25.46
C THR A 348 12.22 -2.25 -26.46
N SER A 349 12.37 -1.94 -27.74
CA SER A 349 13.02 -2.85 -28.66
C SER A 349 14.45 -3.01 -28.13
N GLN A 350 14.74 -4.15 -27.50
CA GLN A 350 16.12 -4.61 -27.60
C GLN A 350 16.41 -4.72 -29.10
N PRO A 351 17.49 -4.12 -29.61
CA PRO A 351 17.86 -4.32 -31.01
C PRO A 351 18.01 -5.83 -31.20
N ALA A 352 17.28 -6.38 -32.16
CA ALA A 352 17.44 -7.77 -32.56
C ALA A 352 18.94 -8.02 -32.80
N PRO A 353 19.52 -9.14 -32.32
CA PRO A 353 20.88 -9.47 -32.69
C PRO A 353 20.96 -9.54 -34.23
N PRO A 354 22.07 -9.09 -34.85
CA PRO A 354 22.19 -9.06 -36.29
C PRO A 354 21.98 -10.48 -36.85
N LEU A 355 21.04 -10.60 -37.80
CA LEU A 355 20.78 -11.84 -38.53
C LEU A 355 22.04 -12.22 -39.32
N ASN A 356 22.75 -13.25 -38.89
CA ASN A 356 23.78 -13.88 -39.71
C ASN A 356 23.12 -14.58 -40.91
N PRO A 357 23.45 -14.22 -42.16
CA PRO A 357 22.81 -14.78 -43.34
C PRO A 357 23.56 -16.04 -43.77
N ALA A 358 23.46 -17.11 -42.99
CA ALA A 358 23.89 -18.44 -43.42
C ALA A 358 23.15 -19.50 -42.61
N VAL A 359 22.05 -20.02 -43.16
CA VAL A 359 21.66 -21.44 -43.23
C VAL A 359 20.19 -21.51 -43.68
N SER A 360 19.99 -22.28 -44.76
CA SER A 360 18.75 -22.51 -45.53
C SER A 360 17.71 -23.37 -44.78
N PRO A 361 16.46 -23.47 -45.30
CA PRO A 361 15.26 -23.61 -44.50
C PRO A 361 14.79 -25.06 -44.35
N ALA A 362 14.56 -25.50 -43.12
CA ALA A 362 13.67 -26.61 -42.84
C ALA A 362 13.23 -26.58 -41.37
N ARG A 363 11.93 -26.74 -41.17
CA ARG A 363 11.20 -26.87 -39.90
C ARG A 363 10.92 -25.56 -39.18
N SER A 364 9.65 -25.18 -39.28
CA SER A 364 8.93 -24.30 -38.37
C SER A 364 9.02 -24.83 -36.93
N SER A 365 10.13 -24.53 -36.26
CA SER A 365 10.21 -24.49 -34.81
C SER A 365 10.33 -23.03 -34.43
N SER A 366 9.24 -22.47 -33.94
CA SER A 366 9.15 -21.13 -33.36
C SER A 366 10.33 -20.93 -32.40
N PHE A 367 11.24 -20.03 -32.77
CA PHE A 367 12.27 -19.53 -31.89
C PHE A 367 11.61 -18.69 -30.80
N PHE A 368 11.13 -19.33 -29.74
CA PHE A 368 10.70 -18.65 -28.52
C PHE A 368 11.95 -18.11 -27.81
N SER A 369 12.39 -16.91 -28.19
CA SER A 369 13.30 -16.11 -27.38
C SER A 369 12.56 -15.58 -26.15
N SER A 370 13.23 -15.65 -25.01
CA SER A 370 12.74 -15.26 -23.69
C SER A 370 12.14 -13.84 -23.63
N ALA A 371 10.92 -13.73 -23.08
CA ALA A 371 10.33 -12.56 -22.43
C ALA A 371 10.40 -11.21 -23.18
N SER A 372 9.58 -11.06 -24.23
CA SER A 372 9.20 -9.75 -24.75
C SER A 372 8.08 -9.11 -23.91
N ILE A 373 8.20 -7.79 -23.72
CA ILE A 373 7.39 -6.94 -22.84
C ILE A 373 5.93 -6.89 -23.31
N GLY A 374 4.98 -7.20 -22.43
CA GLY A 374 3.68 -6.53 -22.39
C GLY A 374 2.51 -7.04 -23.25
N TYR A 375 2.45 -8.30 -23.73
CA TYR A 375 1.30 -8.70 -24.59
C TYR A 375 -0.07 -8.73 -23.88
N SER A 376 -0.12 -8.96 -22.57
CA SER A 376 -1.40 -9.07 -21.87
C SER A 376 -1.95 -7.70 -21.46
N LYS A 377 -3.28 -7.54 -21.56
CA LYS A 377 -3.97 -6.34 -21.06
C LYS A 377 -3.69 -6.20 -19.56
N PRO A 378 -3.22 -5.02 -19.09
CA PRO A 378 -3.01 -4.78 -17.68
C PRO A 378 -4.29 -5.00 -16.86
N THR A 379 -4.16 -5.68 -15.73
CA THR A 379 -5.28 -5.96 -14.82
C THR A 379 -5.61 -4.76 -13.94
N SER A 380 -4.60 -4.00 -13.53
CA SER A 380 -4.76 -2.76 -12.76
C SER A 380 -3.63 -1.77 -13.05
N LEU A 381 -3.89 -0.50 -12.77
CA LEU A 381 -2.95 0.60 -12.92
C LEU A 381 -3.05 1.49 -11.68
N SER A 382 -1.92 1.73 -11.02
CA SER A 382 -1.82 2.63 -9.87
C SER A 382 -0.74 3.67 -10.11
N TYR A 383 -1.08 4.94 -9.91
CA TYR A 383 -0.13 6.04 -10.04
C TYR A 383 -0.05 6.84 -8.74
N SER A 384 1.18 7.03 -8.24
CA SER A 384 1.50 7.95 -7.16
C SER A 384 2.87 8.51 -7.46
N HIS A 385 2.94 9.81 -7.78
CA HIS A 385 4.18 10.43 -8.25
C HIS A 385 5.34 10.16 -7.28
N PRO A 386 6.52 9.70 -7.76
CA PRO A 386 6.93 9.52 -9.15
C PRO A 386 6.69 8.11 -9.73
N TYR A 387 6.02 7.21 -9.00
CA TYR A 387 5.86 5.81 -9.38
C TYR A 387 4.57 5.55 -10.16
N LEU A 388 4.71 4.83 -11.28
CA LEU A 388 3.60 4.32 -12.08
C LEU A 388 3.71 2.80 -12.15
N LEU A 389 2.73 2.09 -11.62
CA LEU A 389 2.74 0.65 -11.49
C LEU A 389 1.60 0.02 -12.30
N LEU A 390 1.97 -0.95 -13.15
CA LEU A 390 1.04 -1.81 -13.87
C LEU A 390 1.10 -3.24 -13.32
N SER A 391 -0.06 -3.85 -13.11
CA SER A 391 -0.17 -5.29 -12.87
C SER A 391 -0.60 -6.03 -14.12
N HIS A 392 -0.06 -7.22 -14.31
CA HIS A 392 -0.28 -8.04 -15.50
C HIS A 392 -0.88 -9.39 -15.12
N SER A 393 -1.57 -10.01 -16.06
CA SER A 393 -2.18 -11.32 -15.84
C SER A 393 -1.16 -12.46 -15.82
N ASP A 394 0.07 -12.20 -16.24
CA ASP A 394 1.18 -13.14 -16.39
C ASP A 394 2.10 -13.19 -15.17
N ASN A 395 1.55 -13.01 -13.96
CA ASN A 395 2.21 -13.08 -12.65
C ASN A 395 3.28 -12.02 -12.33
N THR A 396 3.33 -10.94 -13.11
CA THR A 396 4.35 -9.90 -12.93
C THR A 396 3.77 -8.50 -12.83
N LEU A 397 4.61 -7.57 -12.38
CA LEU A 397 4.32 -6.14 -12.35
C LEU A 397 5.31 -5.40 -13.23
N THR A 398 4.93 -4.23 -13.76
CA THR A 398 5.86 -3.32 -14.42
C THR A 398 5.85 -1.97 -13.73
N LEU A 399 7.00 -1.57 -13.23
CA LEU A 399 7.21 -0.27 -12.60
C LEU A 399 7.84 0.70 -13.60
N TYR A 400 7.24 1.87 -13.73
CA TYR A 400 7.79 3.02 -14.45
C TYR A 400 8.09 4.14 -13.46
N LEU A 401 9.20 4.85 -13.70
CA LEU A 401 9.52 6.07 -12.97
C LEU A 401 9.18 7.28 -13.84
N VAL A 402 8.33 8.14 -13.31
CA VAL A 402 7.79 9.31 -13.99
C VAL A 402 8.56 10.52 -13.51
N THR A 403 9.25 11.17 -14.44
CA THR A 403 9.91 12.46 -14.17
C THR A 403 8.95 13.55 -14.64
N SER A 404 8.40 14.29 -13.68
CA SER A 404 7.56 15.47 -13.92
C SER A 404 8.27 16.68 -13.31
N SER A 405 8.52 17.68 -14.15
CA SER A 405 9.12 18.96 -13.80
C SER A 405 8.37 20.04 -14.57
N ASP A 406 8.52 21.30 -14.16
CA ASP A 406 7.93 22.47 -14.80
C ASP A 406 8.18 22.54 -16.31
N LYS A 407 9.20 21.85 -16.85
CA LYS A 407 9.51 21.83 -18.30
C LYS A 407 9.44 20.45 -18.97
N ILE A 408 9.56 19.36 -18.22
CA ILE A 408 9.77 18.03 -18.80
C ILE A 408 8.80 17.06 -18.14
N LEU A 409 8.10 16.30 -18.98
CA LEU A 409 7.35 15.11 -18.59
C LEU A 409 7.90 13.92 -19.36
N SER A 410 8.44 12.93 -18.66
CA SER A 410 8.96 11.71 -19.29
C SER A 410 8.69 10.48 -18.45
N ILE A 411 8.40 9.37 -19.12
CA ILE A 411 8.33 8.04 -18.51
C ILE A 411 9.67 7.33 -18.73
N GLY A 412 10.32 6.94 -17.65
CA GLY A 412 11.54 6.14 -17.69
C GLY A 412 11.30 4.71 -18.19
N THR A 413 12.38 3.96 -18.42
CA THR A 413 12.31 2.56 -18.85
C THR A 413 11.55 1.70 -17.84
N GLY A 414 10.55 0.98 -18.31
CA GLY A 414 9.77 0.05 -17.49
C GLY A 414 10.64 -1.08 -16.95
N SER A 415 10.53 -1.34 -15.66
CA SER A 415 11.25 -2.43 -14.99
C SER A 415 10.27 -3.50 -14.54
N ARG A 416 10.51 -4.75 -14.93
CA ARG A 416 9.65 -5.88 -14.59
C ARG A 416 9.98 -6.39 -13.18
N LEU A 417 8.97 -6.49 -12.34
CA LEU A 417 9.06 -7.06 -11.00
C LEU A 417 8.48 -8.47 -11.02
N TRP A 418 9.27 -9.42 -10.53
CA TRP A 418 8.95 -10.85 -10.50
C TRP A 418 8.80 -11.31 -9.06
N GLY A 419 7.80 -12.16 -8.80
CA GLY A 419 7.62 -12.73 -7.46
C GLY A 419 6.32 -13.52 -7.31
N HIS A 420 5.21 -13.06 -7.88
CA HIS A 420 3.96 -13.81 -7.78
C HIS A 420 4.05 -15.14 -8.53
N THR A 421 3.41 -16.17 -7.99
CA THR A 421 3.30 -17.47 -8.66
C THR A 421 2.06 -17.56 -9.54
N SER A 422 1.13 -16.62 -9.41
CA SER A 422 -0.12 -16.56 -10.17
C SER A 422 -0.45 -15.15 -10.65
N SER A 423 -1.49 -15.04 -11.49
CA SER A 423 -1.98 -13.80 -12.09
C SER A 423 -2.21 -12.71 -11.04
N VAL A 424 -1.71 -11.49 -11.26
CA VAL A 424 -1.89 -10.38 -10.30
C VAL A 424 -3.24 -9.70 -10.56
N SER A 425 -4.10 -9.67 -9.55
CA SER A 425 -5.42 -9.02 -9.67
C SER A 425 -5.34 -7.51 -9.45
N GLY A 426 -4.50 -7.07 -8.51
CA GLY A 426 -4.36 -5.66 -8.18
C GLY A 426 -3.00 -5.33 -7.61
N ALA A 427 -2.59 -4.08 -7.83
CA ALA A 427 -1.43 -3.50 -7.19
C ALA A 427 -1.68 -2.03 -6.87
N HIS A 428 -1.20 -1.59 -5.70
CA HIS A 428 -1.24 -0.20 -5.29
C HIS A 428 0.17 0.29 -4.97
N VAL A 429 0.50 1.50 -5.40
CA VAL A 429 1.78 2.16 -5.11
C VAL A 429 1.53 3.44 -4.33
N GLY A 430 2.30 3.64 -3.27
CA GLY A 430 2.28 4.84 -2.45
C GLY A 430 3.46 5.75 -2.79
N GLY A 431 3.38 7.03 -2.40
CA GLY A 431 4.42 8.03 -2.67
C GLY A 431 5.78 7.75 -2.00
N ARG A 432 5.83 6.82 -1.04
CA ARG A 432 7.01 6.50 -0.21
C ARG A 432 7.82 5.31 -0.73
N GLY A 433 7.76 5.08 -2.04
CA GLY A 433 8.45 3.99 -2.74
C GLY A 433 8.21 2.60 -2.14
N LYS A 434 7.00 2.37 -1.62
CA LYS A 434 6.47 1.05 -1.28
C LYS A 434 5.33 0.73 -2.24
N ALA A 435 5.22 -0.52 -2.62
CA ALA A 435 4.04 -1.02 -3.32
C ALA A 435 3.55 -2.32 -2.70
N VAL A 436 2.25 -2.56 -2.84
CA VAL A 436 1.61 -3.80 -2.40
C VAL A 436 0.85 -4.39 -3.58
N SER A 437 0.88 -5.70 -3.70
CA SER A 437 0.22 -6.43 -4.78
C SER A 437 -0.39 -7.72 -4.29
N VAL A 438 -1.47 -8.15 -4.93
CA VAL A 438 -2.24 -9.33 -4.57
C VAL A 438 -2.47 -10.23 -5.78
N SER A 439 -2.33 -11.54 -5.56
CA SER A 439 -2.72 -12.54 -6.55
C SER A 439 -4.23 -12.58 -6.77
N LYS A 440 -4.66 -13.08 -7.93
CA LYS A 440 -6.07 -13.28 -8.27
C LYS A 440 -6.78 -14.26 -7.34
N ARG A 441 -6.05 -15.25 -6.84
CA ARG A 441 -6.56 -16.23 -5.86
C ARG A 441 -6.59 -15.70 -4.43
N GLY A 442 -5.97 -14.54 -4.16
CA GLY A 442 -5.90 -13.93 -2.83
C GLY A 442 -5.04 -14.70 -1.82
N ASP A 443 -4.25 -15.67 -2.29
CA ASP A 443 -3.33 -16.51 -1.51
C ASP A 443 -1.93 -15.92 -1.35
N GLU A 444 -1.60 -14.91 -2.17
CA GLU A 444 -0.29 -14.26 -2.18
C GLU A 444 -0.44 -12.74 -2.12
N LEU A 445 -0.03 -12.17 -0.99
CA LEU A 445 0.21 -10.74 -0.83
C LEU A 445 1.71 -10.50 -0.81
N ARG A 446 2.18 -9.59 -1.67
CA ARG A 446 3.59 -9.18 -1.72
C ARG A 446 3.75 -7.69 -1.50
N ILE A 447 4.72 -7.35 -0.66
CA ILE A 447 5.22 -5.99 -0.43
C ILE A 447 6.48 -5.80 -1.24
N TRP A 448 6.60 -4.65 -1.88
CA TRP A 448 7.75 -4.25 -2.69
C TRP A 448 8.39 -3.00 -2.13
N GLU A 449 9.70 -3.04 -1.91
CA GLU A 449 10.49 -1.84 -1.65
C GLU A 449 11.09 -1.33 -2.97
N LEU A 450 10.60 -0.19 -3.44
CA LEU A 450 10.97 0.41 -4.73
C LEU A 450 12.15 1.38 -4.61
N GLU A 451 12.50 1.79 -3.39
CA GLU A 451 13.56 2.77 -3.11
C GLU A 451 14.96 2.14 -3.02
N GLY A 452 15.99 2.88 -3.45
CA GLY A 452 17.39 2.52 -3.21
C GLY A 452 17.94 1.40 -4.10
N THR A 453 17.29 1.11 -5.23
CA THR A 453 17.74 0.11 -6.20
C THR A 453 18.43 0.77 -7.39
N ASN A 454 19.70 0.42 -7.62
CA ASN A 454 20.33 0.70 -8.91
C ASN A 454 19.51 -0.03 -9.99
N ARG A 455 19.16 0.67 -11.08
CA ARG A 455 18.34 0.16 -12.21
C ARG A 455 18.75 -1.24 -12.71
N ARG A 456 20.00 -1.67 -12.49
CA ARG A 456 20.54 -2.99 -12.86
C ARG A 456 20.15 -4.15 -11.93
N LYS A 457 19.61 -3.90 -10.73
CA LYS A 457 19.22 -4.94 -9.75
C LYS A 457 17.71 -5.13 -9.59
N LEU A 458 16.88 -4.44 -10.37
CA LEU A 458 15.42 -4.57 -10.27
C LEU A 458 14.85 -5.93 -10.71
N ALA A 459 15.70 -6.79 -11.28
CA ALA A 459 15.36 -8.14 -11.70
C ALA A 459 15.53 -9.21 -10.62
N SER A 460 16.03 -8.87 -9.41
CA SER A 460 16.17 -9.86 -8.33
C SER A 460 14.87 -10.03 -7.54
N SER A 461 14.50 -11.29 -7.25
CA SER A 461 13.40 -11.70 -6.37
C SER A 461 13.48 -11.11 -4.94
N ASP A 462 14.64 -10.57 -4.54
CA ASP A 462 14.90 -9.99 -3.23
C ASP A 462 14.13 -8.69 -2.94
N LEU A 463 13.47 -8.11 -3.94
CA LEU A 463 12.69 -6.87 -3.78
C LEU A 463 11.27 -7.10 -3.26
N SER A 464 10.86 -8.36 -3.21
CA SER A 464 9.50 -8.74 -2.83
C SER A 464 9.52 -9.55 -1.56
N VAL A 465 8.67 -9.14 -0.63
CA VAL A 465 8.45 -9.84 0.62
C VAL A 465 7.06 -10.44 0.57
N ARG A 466 6.97 -11.77 0.63
CA ARG A 466 5.68 -12.46 0.77
C ARG A 466 5.21 -12.26 2.19
N VAL A 467 4.00 -11.74 2.34
CA VAL A 467 3.40 -11.56 3.65
C VAL A 467 2.93 -12.90 4.18
N GLN A 468 3.44 -13.26 5.34
CA GLN A 468 3.08 -14.47 6.07
C GLN A 468 2.15 -14.03 7.19
N GLY A 469 0.85 -14.12 6.94
CA GLY A 469 -0.12 -14.11 8.03
C GLY A 469 0.02 -15.42 8.80
N GLU A 470 -0.01 -15.37 10.14
CA GLU A 470 -0.26 -16.57 10.93
C GLU A 470 -1.53 -17.21 10.39
N SER A 471 -1.33 -18.41 9.83
CA SER A 471 -2.25 -19.21 9.04
C SER A 471 -3.73 -18.97 9.37
N PHE A 472 -4.49 -18.57 8.35
CA PHE A 472 -5.88 -19.02 8.25
C PHE A 472 -5.86 -20.55 8.43
N PRO A 473 -6.71 -21.15 9.27
CA PRO A 473 -6.94 -22.57 9.18
C PRO A 473 -7.53 -22.83 7.80
N SER A 474 -6.68 -23.12 6.83
CA SER A 474 -7.05 -23.99 5.74
C SER A 474 -7.60 -25.23 6.42
N THR A 475 -8.89 -25.49 6.25
CA THR A 475 -9.53 -26.72 6.70
C THR A 475 -8.92 -27.87 5.91
N THR A 476 -7.69 -28.26 6.27
CA THR A 476 -7.05 -29.49 5.83
C THR A 476 -7.60 -30.58 6.74
N ALA A 477 -8.88 -30.89 6.56
CA ALA A 477 -9.45 -32.11 7.10
C ALA A 477 -9.03 -33.26 6.18
N GLY A 478 -8.17 -34.14 6.69
CA GLY A 478 -8.07 -35.52 6.23
C GLY A 478 -7.03 -35.83 5.15
N ASN A 479 -5.75 -35.74 5.49
CA ASN A 479 -4.78 -36.71 4.97
C ASN A 479 -5.03 -38.02 5.71
N ASP A 480 -5.89 -38.87 5.16
CA ASP A 480 -5.93 -40.31 5.44
C ASP A 480 -6.77 -40.99 4.34
N LEU A 481 -6.15 -41.26 3.19
CA LEU A 481 -6.47 -42.44 2.37
C LEU A 481 -5.35 -42.69 1.34
N GLY A 482 -4.16 -43.01 1.84
CA GLY A 482 -3.16 -43.72 1.04
C GLY A 482 -3.54 -45.20 0.98
N ASN A 483 -4.17 -45.62 -0.12
CA ASN A 483 -4.21 -46.97 -0.71
C ASN A 483 -5.60 -47.24 -1.29
N PHE A 484 -5.72 -47.17 -2.62
CA PHE A 484 -6.32 -48.22 -3.47
C PHE A 484 -6.30 -47.73 -4.92
N ILE A 485 -5.23 -48.08 -5.64
CA ILE A 485 -5.25 -48.10 -7.11
C ILE A 485 -5.99 -49.37 -7.51
N THR A 486 -7.17 -49.25 -8.14
CA THR A 486 -7.63 -50.17 -9.21
C THR A 486 -8.85 -49.61 -9.95
N ARG A 487 -8.66 -49.40 -11.27
CA ARG A 487 -9.60 -49.54 -12.41
C ARG A 487 -11.11 -49.37 -12.16
N THR A 488 -11.74 -48.42 -12.88
CA THR A 488 -12.79 -48.66 -13.92
C THR A 488 -13.35 -47.35 -14.52
N GLY A 489 -13.43 -47.31 -15.87
CA GLY A 489 -14.56 -46.78 -16.67
C GLY A 489 -14.91 -45.27 -16.68
N PRO A 490 -15.30 -44.68 -17.85
CA PRO A 490 -15.59 -43.26 -17.98
C PRO A 490 -17.06 -42.95 -17.66
N THR A 491 -17.31 -42.02 -16.75
CA THR A 491 -18.64 -41.41 -16.57
C THR A 491 -18.52 -39.90 -16.40
N CYS A 492 -19.21 -39.22 -17.30
CA CYS A 492 -19.52 -37.80 -17.27
C CYS A 492 -20.28 -37.44 -15.98
N GLY A 493 -19.85 -36.38 -15.28
CA GLY A 493 -20.64 -35.74 -14.21
C GLY A 493 -19.89 -35.48 -12.90
N SER A 494 -19.14 -34.38 -12.82
CA SER A 494 -18.94 -33.60 -11.57
C SER A 494 -18.06 -32.37 -11.84
N GLU A 495 -18.67 -31.27 -12.30
CA GLU A 495 -18.04 -29.94 -12.31
C GLU A 495 -18.57 -29.02 -11.19
N VAL A 496 -19.25 -29.58 -10.17
CA VAL A 496 -19.98 -28.76 -9.17
C VAL A 496 -19.30 -28.69 -7.79
N ARG A 497 -18.20 -29.42 -7.54
CA ARG A 497 -17.58 -29.47 -6.19
C ARG A 497 -16.32 -28.64 -5.96
N ASP A 498 -15.75 -28.00 -6.98
CA ASP A 498 -14.55 -27.14 -6.84
C ASP A 498 -14.86 -25.62 -6.86
N MET A 499 -16.13 -25.23 -6.95
CA MET A 499 -16.55 -23.81 -6.99
C MET A 499 -16.72 -23.16 -5.61
N GLU A 500 -16.77 -23.94 -4.51
CA GLU A 500 -17.14 -23.43 -3.18
C GLU A 500 -16.02 -22.67 -2.44
N ASN A 501 -14.77 -22.70 -2.94
CA ASN A 501 -13.61 -22.11 -2.25
C ASN A 501 -12.86 -21.01 -3.04
N LEU A 502 -13.45 -20.46 -4.12
CA LEU A 502 -12.83 -19.38 -4.89
C LEU A 502 -13.18 -18.03 -4.28
N SER A 503 -12.37 -17.55 -3.34
CA SER A 503 -12.38 -16.12 -2.99
C SER A 503 -11.68 -15.33 -4.09
N VAL A 504 -12.39 -14.42 -4.75
CA VAL A 504 -11.81 -13.54 -5.77
C VAL A 504 -11.50 -12.20 -5.12
N VAL A 505 -10.24 -11.77 -5.21
CA VAL A 505 -9.86 -10.43 -4.77
C VAL A 505 -10.19 -9.45 -5.90
N ARG A 506 -11.06 -8.46 -5.66
CA ARG A 506 -11.45 -7.42 -6.63
C ARG A 506 -10.34 -6.39 -6.93
N GLY A 507 -9.08 -6.75 -6.70
CA GLY A 507 -7.90 -5.95 -7.06
C GLY A 507 -7.72 -4.67 -6.25
N TRP A 508 -8.64 -4.30 -5.36
CA TRP A 508 -8.48 -3.11 -4.52
C TRP A 508 -7.56 -3.40 -3.32
N ILE A 509 -6.56 -2.54 -3.17
CA ILE A 509 -5.58 -2.58 -2.09
C ILE A 509 -5.38 -1.15 -1.59
N GLY A 510 -5.44 -0.97 -0.28
CA GLY A 510 -5.01 0.25 0.41
C GLY A 510 -3.96 -0.10 1.46
N PHE A 511 -3.00 0.79 1.69
CA PHE A 511 -2.03 0.59 2.76
C PHE A 511 -1.55 1.92 3.31
N ASP A 512 -1.11 1.89 4.56
CA ASP A 512 -0.40 2.98 5.22
C ASP A 512 0.92 2.47 5.82
N GLU A 513 1.50 3.18 6.79
CA GLU A 513 2.74 2.74 7.44
C GLU A 513 2.57 1.56 8.40
N GLU A 514 1.37 1.37 8.95
CA GLU A 514 1.12 0.38 10.00
C GLU A 514 0.36 -0.84 9.46
N ASN A 515 -0.46 -0.67 8.43
CA ASN A 515 -1.46 -1.63 8.00
C ASN A 515 -1.56 -1.72 6.47
N VAL A 516 -1.91 -2.91 5.99
CA VAL A 516 -2.33 -3.18 4.60
C VAL A 516 -3.75 -3.71 4.64
N VAL A 517 -4.62 -3.24 3.75
CA VAL A 517 -6.03 -3.65 3.68
C VAL A 517 -6.36 -4.11 2.27
N ILE A 518 -7.01 -5.27 2.18
CA ILE A 518 -7.47 -5.87 0.92
C ILE A 518 -8.96 -6.12 1.00
N LEU A 519 -9.67 -5.83 -0.10
CA LEU A 519 -11.06 -6.24 -0.28
C LEU A 519 -11.13 -7.66 -0.85
N LYS A 520 -11.68 -8.59 -0.06
CA LYS A 520 -11.87 -9.99 -0.44
C LYS A 520 -13.36 -10.28 -0.64
N GLU A 521 -13.70 -10.92 -1.74
CA GLU A 521 -15.05 -11.43 -2.01
C GLU A 521 -15.03 -12.94 -1.82
N ARG A 522 -15.89 -13.47 -0.94
CA ARG A 522 -16.05 -14.90 -0.71
C ARG A 522 -17.04 -15.46 -1.73
N GLY A 523 -16.98 -16.76 -2.02
CA GLY A 523 -17.81 -17.42 -3.05
C GLY A 523 -19.34 -17.27 -2.86
N ALA A 524 -19.79 -16.99 -1.64
CA ALA A 524 -21.20 -16.71 -1.32
C ALA A 524 -21.61 -15.24 -1.59
N GLY A 525 -20.72 -14.42 -2.15
CA GLY A 525 -20.94 -12.99 -2.39
C GLY A 525 -20.70 -12.09 -1.17
N SER A 526 -20.35 -12.65 0.00
CA SER A 526 -19.96 -11.84 1.16
C SER A 526 -18.64 -11.13 0.91
N GLN A 527 -18.55 -9.87 1.35
CA GLN A 527 -17.37 -9.04 1.19
C GLN A 527 -16.77 -8.70 2.54
N SER A 528 -15.47 -8.95 2.66
CA SER A 528 -14.69 -8.68 3.86
C SER A 528 -13.43 -7.89 3.54
N LEU A 529 -13.07 -7.01 4.46
CA LEU A 529 -11.79 -6.31 4.45
C LEU A 529 -10.81 -7.11 5.29
N VAL A 530 -9.76 -7.61 4.66
CA VAL A 530 -8.65 -8.28 5.35
C VAL A 530 -7.61 -7.22 5.69
N VAL A 531 -7.40 -6.98 6.98
CA VAL A 531 -6.43 -6.02 7.54
C VAL A 531 -5.21 -6.79 8.04
N TYR A 532 -4.06 -6.47 7.47
CA TYR A 532 -2.73 -6.94 7.85
C TYR A 532 -2.03 -5.86 8.66
N ASP A 533 -1.87 -6.06 9.97
CA ASP A 533 -1.26 -5.12 10.92
C ASP A 533 0.21 -5.50 11.18
N PHE A 534 1.14 -4.57 10.93
CA PHE A 534 2.59 -4.75 11.06
C PHE A 534 3.16 -4.23 12.39
N THR A 535 2.33 -3.80 13.35
CA THR A 535 2.78 -3.12 14.59
C THR A 535 3.36 -4.01 15.70
#